data_AF-A0A1J3CFH9-F1
#
_entry.id   AF-A0A1J3CFH9-F1
#
_cell.length_a   1.000
_cell.length_b   1.000
_cell.length_c   1.000
_cell.angle_alpha   90.00
_cell.angle_beta   90.00
_cell.angle_gamma   90.00
#
_symmetry.space_group_name_H-M   'P 1'
#
loop_
_entity.id
_entity.type
_entity.pdbx_description
1 polymer ?
#
loop_
_entity_poly.entity_id
_entity_poly.type
_entity_poly.pdbx_seq_one_letter_code
_entity_poly.pdbx_strand_id
1 'polypeptide(L)'
;NKSVDMIAARRRERDYFNTTPEYRHLTERMGSEYLGKMLSKHLEVVIKSRIPGLQSLITKTISELETELSRLGKPVAADAGGKLYMIMEICRAFDQTFKEHLDGTRSGGEKINSVFDNQFPAAIKRLQFDKHLSMDNVRKLITEADGYQPHLIAPEQGYRRLIESCLVSIRGPAEAAVDAVHSILKDLIHKSMGETSELKQYPTLRVEVSGAAVDSLDRMRDESRKATLLLVDMESGYLTVDFFRKLPQDSEKGGNPTHSIFDRYNDAYLRRIGSNVLSYVNMVCAGLRNSIPKSIVYCQVREAKRSLLDIFFTELGQKEMGKLSKLLDEDPAVQQRRTSIAKRLELYRSAQTDIEAVAWSK
;
A
#
# COMPACT_ATOMS: atom_id res chain seq x y z
N ASN A 1 -56.13 19.61 59.44
CA ASN A 1 -56.42 20.82 58.66
C ASN A 1 -56.62 20.50 57.16
N LYS A 2 -57.57 19.60 56.81
CA LYS A 2 -57.88 19.22 55.41
C LYS A 2 -59.18 19.87 54.88
N SER A 3 -59.88 20.66 55.70
CA SER A 3 -61.23 21.18 55.39
C SER A 3 -61.26 22.65 54.96
N VAL A 4 -60.11 23.21 54.54
CA VAL A 4 -60.02 24.61 54.13
C VAL A 4 -59.57 24.65 52.69
N ASP A 5 -60.41 25.24 51.84
CA ASP A 5 -60.08 25.56 50.46
C ASP A 5 -58.87 26.50 50.38
N MET A 6 -57.91 26.21 49.49
CA MET A 6 -56.68 27.00 49.31
C MET A 6 -56.98 28.45 48.94
N ILE A 7 -58.06 28.71 48.21
CA ILE A 7 -58.48 30.07 47.87
C ILE A 7 -58.96 30.79 49.12
N ALA A 8 -59.78 30.13 49.95
CA ALA A 8 -60.23 30.67 51.23
C ALA A 8 -59.08 30.87 52.23
N ALA A 9 -58.07 30.00 52.23
CA ALA A 9 -56.86 30.14 53.06
C ALA A 9 -56.04 31.37 52.67
N ARG A 10 -55.76 31.55 51.37
CA ARG A 10 -55.03 32.72 50.85
C ARG A 10 -55.78 34.03 51.06
N ARG A 11 -57.11 34.01 50.96
CA ARG A 11 -57.95 35.18 51.25
C ARG A 11 -57.84 35.59 52.72
N ARG A 12 -57.98 34.64 53.64
CA ARG A 12 -57.80 34.88 55.08
C ARG A 12 -56.40 35.37 55.43
N GLU A 13 -55.37 34.80 54.79
CA GLU A 13 -53.98 35.25 54.94
C GLU A 13 -53.82 36.71 54.48
N ARG A 14 -54.37 37.08 53.32
CA ARG A 14 -54.33 38.44 52.79
C ARG A 14 -55.08 39.44 53.66
N ASP A 15 -56.26 39.06 54.14
CA ASP A 15 -57.06 39.90 55.04
C ASP A 15 -56.32 40.13 56.36
N TYR A 16 -55.72 39.08 56.95
CA TYR A 16 -54.92 39.18 58.17
C TYR A 16 -53.76 40.17 58.05
N PHE A 17 -52.98 40.11 56.97
CA PHE A 17 -51.87 41.05 56.75
C PHE A 17 -52.35 42.49 56.47
N ASN A 18 -53.55 42.68 55.89
CA ASN A 18 -54.13 44.00 55.63
C ASN A 18 -54.73 44.67 56.89
N THR A 19 -55.36 43.90 57.78
CA THR A 19 -56.08 44.45 58.93
C THR A 19 -55.20 44.66 60.16
N THR A 20 -54.07 43.97 60.26
CA THR A 20 -53.19 44.02 61.44
C THR A 20 -52.26 45.24 61.36
N PRO A 21 -52.37 46.22 62.28
CA PRO A 21 -51.65 47.49 62.19
C PRO A 21 -50.12 47.34 62.20
N GLU A 22 -49.58 46.33 62.87
CA GLU A 22 -48.14 46.03 62.91
C GLU A 22 -47.59 45.54 61.56
N TYR A 23 -48.40 44.88 60.74
CA TYR A 23 -47.97 44.27 59.46
C TYR A 23 -48.50 44.97 58.21
N ARG A 24 -49.43 45.93 58.37
CA ARG A 24 -50.09 46.65 57.28
C ARG A 24 -49.13 47.35 56.31
N HIS A 25 -47.96 47.78 56.80
CA HIS A 25 -46.91 48.39 55.97
C HIS A 25 -46.06 47.37 55.19
N LEU A 26 -46.19 46.08 55.50
CA LEU A 26 -45.46 44.96 54.89
C LEU A 26 -46.37 44.03 54.07
N THR A 27 -47.67 44.33 53.93
CA THR A 27 -48.65 43.43 53.29
C THR A 27 -48.22 43.00 51.87
N GLU A 28 -47.55 43.88 51.12
CA GLU A 28 -47.05 43.56 49.78
C GLU A 28 -45.88 42.56 49.76
N ARG A 29 -45.21 42.37 50.90
CA ARG A 29 -44.04 41.50 51.09
C ARG A 29 -44.30 40.31 52.02
N MET A 30 -45.55 40.06 52.36
CA MET A 30 -45.95 39.00 53.29
C MET A 30 -46.93 38.03 52.62
N GLY A 31 -47.04 36.84 53.20
CA GLY A 31 -47.95 35.78 52.75
C GLY A 31 -47.36 34.83 51.71
N SER A 32 -48.08 33.73 51.52
CA SER A 32 -47.65 32.56 50.76
C SER A 32 -47.52 32.84 49.26
N GLU A 33 -48.32 33.75 48.71
CA GLU A 33 -48.20 34.17 47.30
C GLU A 33 -46.92 34.98 47.04
N TYR A 34 -46.56 35.88 47.96
CA TYR A 34 -45.32 36.64 47.85
C TYR A 34 -44.10 35.72 48.01
N LEU A 35 -44.13 34.81 48.99
CA LEU A 35 -43.09 33.78 49.16
C LEU A 35 -42.93 32.92 47.90
N GLY A 36 -44.04 32.47 47.30
CA GLY A 36 -44.00 31.69 46.05
C GLY A 36 -43.33 32.46 44.91
N LYS A 37 -43.69 33.74 44.72
CA LYS A 37 -43.04 34.60 43.72
C LYS A 37 -41.55 34.83 44.01
N MET A 38 -41.18 35.03 45.28
CA MET A 38 -39.79 35.21 45.69
C MET A 38 -38.96 33.95 45.42
N LEU A 39 -39.46 32.78 45.80
CA LEU A 39 -38.79 31.49 45.58
C LEU A 39 -38.65 31.19 44.08
N SER A 40 -39.68 31.44 43.28
CA SER A 40 -39.60 31.28 41.81
C SER A 40 -38.55 32.21 41.20
N LYS A 41 -38.52 33.49 41.59
CA LYS A 41 -37.52 34.45 41.10
C LYS A 41 -36.11 34.05 41.52
N HIS A 42 -35.93 33.59 42.76
CA HIS A 42 -34.64 33.13 43.24
C HIS A 42 -34.17 31.87 42.48
N LEU A 43 -35.07 30.90 42.29
CA LEU A 43 -34.79 29.70 41.52
C LEU A 43 -34.41 30.02 40.07
N GLU A 44 -35.11 30.94 39.42
CA GLU A 44 -34.80 31.40 38.06
C GLU A 44 -33.39 32.00 37.97
N VAL A 45 -33.00 32.86 38.92
CA VAL A 45 -31.66 33.44 38.99
C VAL A 45 -30.59 32.35 39.18
N VAL A 46 -30.84 31.39 40.07
CA VAL A 46 -29.92 30.27 40.30
C VAL A 46 -29.79 29.42 39.04
N ILE A 47 -30.89 29.08 38.35
CA ILE A 47 -30.86 28.32 37.10
C ILE A 47 -30.07 29.08 36.03
N LYS A 48 -30.38 30.36 35.79
CA LYS A 48 -29.67 31.21 34.81
C LYS A 48 -28.18 31.32 35.10
N SER A 49 -27.78 31.38 36.37
CA SER A 49 -26.37 31.43 36.76
C SER A 49 -25.60 30.14 36.49
N ARG A 50 -26.29 28.98 36.43
CA ARG A 50 -25.68 27.67 36.18
C ARG A 50 -25.64 27.29 34.70
N ILE A 51 -26.52 27.84 33.87
CA ILE A 51 -26.64 27.53 32.44
C ILE A 51 -25.29 27.63 31.68
N PRO A 52 -24.49 28.70 31.81
CA PRO A 52 -23.21 28.79 31.07
C PRO A 52 -22.23 27.68 31.44
N GLY A 53 -22.20 27.27 32.72
CA GLY A 53 -21.36 26.17 33.19
C GLY A 53 -21.82 24.81 32.63
N LEU A 54 -23.14 24.58 32.58
CA LEU A 54 -23.71 23.38 31.96
C LEU A 54 -23.44 23.33 30.46
N GLN A 55 -23.58 24.46 29.75
CA GLN A 55 -23.27 24.56 28.33
C GLN A 55 -21.81 24.19 28.05
N SER A 56 -20.87 24.77 28.81
CA SER A 56 -19.44 24.45 28.69
C SER A 56 -19.15 22.96 28.94
N LEU A 57 -19.77 22.37 29.97
CA LEU A 57 -19.63 20.95 30.28
C LEU A 57 -20.15 20.05 29.15
N ILE A 58 -21.33 20.36 28.60
CA ILE A 58 -21.94 19.60 27.51
C ILE A 58 -21.05 19.70 26.26
N THR A 59 -20.66 20.91 25.84
CA THR A 59 -19.80 21.10 24.66
C THR A 59 -18.48 20.34 24.80
N LYS A 60 -17.84 20.40 25.98
CA LYS A 60 -16.62 19.65 26.26
C LYS A 60 -16.86 18.13 26.15
N THR A 61 -17.93 17.64 26.77
CA THR A 61 -18.24 16.19 26.76
C THR A 61 -18.58 15.70 25.35
N ILE A 62 -19.29 16.50 24.54
CA ILE A 62 -19.55 16.20 23.13
C ILE A 62 -18.23 16.05 22.38
N SER A 63 -17.31 17.00 22.53
CA SER A 63 -16.00 16.95 21.85
C SER A 63 -15.17 15.72 22.25
N GLU A 64 -15.18 15.36 23.54
CA GLU A 64 -14.50 14.15 24.04
C GLU A 64 -15.12 12.87 23.45
N LEU A 65 -16.45 12.77 23.43
CA LEU A 65 -17.18 11.63 22.86
C LEU A 65 -16.98 11.52 21.34
N GLU A 66 -16.95 12.65 20.61
CA GLU A 66 -16.67 12.68 19.16
C GLU A 66 -15.24 12.21 18.85
N THR A 67 -14.27 12.65 19.65
CA THR A 67 -12.87 12.23 19.51
C THR A 67 -12.73 10.73 19.78
N GLU A 68 -13.39 10.21 20.81
CA GLU A 68 -13.40 8.78 21.10
C GLU A 68 -14.09 7.97 20.00
N LEU A 69 -15.23 8.45 19.50
CA LEU A 69 -15.96 7.80 18.41
C LEU A 69 -15.14 7.77 17.11
N SER A 70 -14.44 8.87 16.79
CA SER A 70 -13.52 8.94 15.66
C SER A 70 -12.40 7.88 15.78
N ARG A 71 -11.83 7.71 16.98
CA ARG A 71 -10.82 6.68 17.24
C ARG A 71 -11.35 5.25 17.09
N LEU A 72 -12.62 5.03 17.41
CA LEU A 72 -13.29 3.73 17.26
C LEU A 72 -13.76 3.48 15.81
N GLY A 73 -13.65 4.45 14.90
CA GLY A 73 -14.07 4.30 13.51
C GLY A 73 -15.59 4.37 13.30
N LYS A 74 -16.00 4.28 12.03
CA LYS A 74 -17.39 4.40 11.60
C LYS A 74 -18.22 3.16 11.95
N PRO A 75 -19.54 3.29 12.19
CA PRO A 75 -20.42 2.14 12.33
C PRO A 75 -20.49 1.36 11.01
N VAL A 76 -20.55 0.03 11.11
CA VAL A 76 -20.75 -0.84 9.94
C VAL A 76 -22.18 -0.69 9.44
N ALA A 77 -22.34 -0.48 8.13
CA ALA A 77 -23.66 -0.36 7.51
C ALA A 77 -24.48 -1.65 7.66
N ALA A 78 -25.81 -1.50 7.75
CA ALA A 78 -26.70 -2.65 7.94
C ALA A 78 -26.91 -3.44 6.64
N ASP A 79 -26.93 -2.76 5.49
CA ASP A 79 -27.20 -3.34 4.17
C ASP A 79 -25.93 -3.87 3.48
N ALA A 80 -26.11 -4.73 2.49
CA ALA A 80 -25.00 -5.33 1.75
C ALA A 80 -24.18 -4.31 0.95
N GLY A 81 -24.83 -3.29 0.39
CA GLY A 81 -24.18 -2.24 -0.41
C GLY A 81 -23.25 -1.37 0.43
N GLY A 82 -23.72 -0.93 1.60
CA GLY A 82 -22.92 -0.18 2.55
C GLY A 82 -21.71 -0.96 3.09
N LYS A 83 -21.87 -2.27 3.35
CA LYS A 83 -20.75 -3.14 3.76
C LYS A 83 -19.71 -3.27 2.65
N LEU A 84 -20.15 -3.48 1.41
CA LEU A 84 -19.26 -3.54 0.25
C LEU A 84 -18.49 -2.23 0.08
N TYR A 85 -19.19 -1.10 0.13
CA TYR A 85 -18.58 0.23 0.04
C TYR A 85 -17.51 0.44 1.13
N MET A 86 -17.83 0.07 2.37
CA MET A 86 -16.90 0.19 3.50
C MET A 86 -15.63 -0.64 3.30
N ILE A 87 -15.77 -1.90 2.86
CA ILE A 87 -14.61 -2.76 2.55
C ILE A 87 -13.76 -2.13 1.44
N MET A 88 -14.40 -1.61 0.39
CA MET A 88 -13.69 -0.94 -0.71
C MET A 88 -12.97 0.33 -0.25
N GLU A 89 -13.56 1.14 0.64
CA GLU A 89 -12.87 2.31 1.22
C GLU A 89 -11.62 1.91 2.00
N ILE A 90 -11.72 0.88 2.85
CA ILE A 90 -10.58 0.37 3.63
C ILE A 90 -9.47 -0.14 2.69
N CYS A 91 -9.83 -0.89 1.66
CA CYS A 91 -8.88 -1.38 0.67
C CYS A 91 -8.20 -0.25 -0.12
N ARG A 92 -8.94 0.82 -0.44
CA ARG A 92 -8.38 2.02 -1.11
C ARG A 92 -7.40 2.76 -0.20
N ALA A 93 -7.68 2.85 1.10
CA ALA A 93 -6.74 3.44 2.05
C ALA A 93 -5.42 2.64 2.14
N PHE A 94 -5.52 1.31 2.15
CA PHE A 94 -4.35 0.42 2.03
C PHE A 94 -3.60 0.62 0.72
N ASP A 95 -4.29 0.61 -0.42
CA ASP A 95 -3.69 0.77 -1.75
C ASP A 95 -2.97 2.13 -1.89
N GLN A 96 -3.57 3.20 -1.36
CA GLN A 96 -2.94 4.52 -1.28
C GLN A 96 -1.67 4.49 -0.41
N THR A 97 -1.74 3.86 0.76
CA THR A 97 -0.57 3.70 1.65
C THR A 97 0.54 2.90 0.95
N PHE A 98 0.20 1.83 0.23
CA PHE A 98 1.16 1.02 -0.53
C PHE A 98 1.82 1.83 -1.65
N LYS A 99 1.04 2.60 -2.41
CA LYS A 99 1.55 3.51 -3.46
C LYS A 99 2.53 4.53 -2.92
N GLU A 100 2.26 5.12 -1.75
CA GLU A 100 3.16 6.07 -1.09
C GLU A 100 4.50 5.43 -0.67
N HIS A 101 4.47 4.18 -0.20
CA HIS A 101 5.69 3.44 0.09
C HIS A 101 6.50 3.13 -1.16
N LEU A 102 5.80 2.81 -2.25
CA LEU A 102 6.41 2.46 -3.53
C LEU A 102 7.05 3.66 -4.23
N ASP A 103 6.37 4.81 -4.24
CA ASP A 103 6.80 6.05 -4.92
C ASP A 103 7.99 6.75 -4.24
N GLY A 104 8.48 6.21 -3.12
CA GLY A 104 9.78 6.58 -2.56
C GLY A 104 9.71 7.59 -1.41
N THR A 105 8.53 8.04 -0.98
CA THR A 105 8.41 8.83 0.25
C THR A 105 8.89 8.04 1.48
N ARG A 106 8.95 6.69 1.38
CA ARG A 106 9.32 5.77 2.47
C ARG A 106 10.18 4.57 2.03
N SER A 107 11.34 4.81 1.40
CA SER A 107 12.43 3.83 1.11
C SER A 107 12.15 2.67 0.13
N GLY A 108 10.91 2.41 -0.28
CA GLY A 108 10.58 1.27 -1.17
C GLY A 108 11.23 1.37 -2.56
N GLY A 109 11.02 2.50 -3.24
CA GLY A 109 11.61 2.77 -4.55
C GLY A 109 13.15 2.76 -4.54
N GLU A 110 13.78 3.28 -3.49
CA GLU A 110 15.24 3.27 -3.33
C GLU A 110 15.80 1.84 -3.25
N LYS A 111 15.14 0.95 -2.50
CA LYS A 111 15.53 -0.46 -2.42
C LYS A 111 15.45 -1.15 -3.79
N ILE A 112 14.39 -0.88 -4.54
CA ILE A 112 14.22 -1.41 -5.90
C ILE A 112 15.34 -0.87 -6.82
N ASN A 113 15.63 0.43 -6.77
CA ASN A 113 16.73 1.03 -7.54
C ASN A 113 18.08 0.39 -7.16
N SER A 114 18.33 0.12 -5.88
CA SER A 114 19.56 -0.56 -5.46
C SER A 114 19.68 -1.99 -6.01
N VAL A 115 18.58 -2.69 -6.28
CA VAL A 115 18.65 -4.00 -6.97
C VAL A 115 19.21 -3.81 -8.38
N PHE A 116 18.74 -2.78 -9.09
CA PHE A 116 19.12 -2.53 -10.49
C PHE A 116 20.47 -1.84 -10.66
N ASP A 117 20.84 -0.93 -9.77
CA ASP A 117 22.07 -0.15 -9.88
C ASP A 117 23.28 -0.87 -9.26
N ASN A 118 23.04 -1.68 -8.23
CA ASN A 118 24.12 -2.31 -7.46
C ASN A 118 24.11 -3.84 -7.60
N GLN A 119 23.02 -4.51 -7.20
CA GLN A 119 23.01 -5.96 -7.06
C GLN A 119 23.12 -6.68 -8.40
N PHE A 120 22.29 -6.30 -9.37
CA PHE A 120 22.24 -6.93 -10.68
C PHE A 120 23.52 -6.71 -11.51
N PRO A 121 24.08 -5.48 -11.61
CA PRO A 121 25.36 -5.27 -12.28
C PRO A 121 26.51 -6.00 -11.59
N ALA A 122 26.52 -6.07 -10.26
CA ALA A 122 27.51 -6.86 -9.53
C ALA A 122 27.38 -8.36 -9.80
N ALA A 123 26.15 -8.89 -9.89
CA ALA A 123 25.90 -10.29 -10.24
C ALA A 123 26.40 -10.62 -11.65
N ILE A 124 26.16 -9.74 -12.63
CA ILE A 124 26.71 -9.91 -13.99
C ILE A 124 28.25 -9.87 -13.97
N LYS A 125 28.87 -8.94 -13.23
CA LYS A 125 30.35 -8.85 -13.14
C LYS A 125 30.99 -10.09 -12.50
N ARG A 126 30.25 -10.82 -11.66
CA ARG A 126 30.71 -12.07 -11.04
C ARG A 126 30.66 -13.27 -12.00
N LEU A 127 29.96 -13.15 -13.13
CA LEU A 127 29.97 -14.18 -14.16
C LEU A 127 31.38 -14.29 -14.74
N GLN A 128 31.95 -15.49 -14.68
CA GLN A 128 33.32 -15.74 -15.14
C GLN A 128 33.30 -16.09 -16.63
N PHE A 129 33.01 -15.12 -17.50
CA PHE A 129 33.00 -15.32 -18.95
C PHE A 129 34.35 -15.84 -19.46
N ASP A 130 35.47 -15.45 -18.84
CA ASP A 130 36.80 -15.94 -19.19
C ASP A 130 36.97 -17.46 -19.05
N LYS A 131 36.22 -18.10 -18.13
CA LYS A 131 36.21 -19.57 -18.02
C LYS A 131 35.48 -20.21 -19.21
N HIS A 132 34.34 -19.63 -19.59
CA HIS A 132 33.59 -20.05 -20.78
C HIS A 132 34.39 -19.80 -22.06
N LEU A 133 35.26 -18.79 -22.08
CA LEU A 133 36.10 -18.42 -23.22
C LEU A 133 37.56 -18.87 -23.07
N SER A 134 37.82 -19.89 -22.24
CA SER A 134 39.14 -20.50 -22.11
C SER A 134 39.61 -21.08 -23.44
N MET A 135 40.93 -21.07 -23.68
CA MET A 135 41.52 -21.52 -24.95
C MET A 135 41.11 -22.93 -25.34
N ASP A 136 41.07 -23.84 -24.36
CA ASP A 136 40.66 -25.22 -24.58
C ASP A 136 39.19 -25.32 -24.99
N ASN A 137 38.31 -24.53 -24.35
CA ASN A 137 36.89 -24.53 -24.68
C ASN A 137 36.61 -23.88 -26.05
N VAL A 138 37.30 -22.78 -26.37
CA VAL A 138 37.20 -22.13 -27.68
C VAL A 138 37.68 -23.09 -28.76
N ARG A 139 38.86 -23.73 -28.60
CA ARG A 139 39.35 -24.73 -29.55
C ARG A 139 38.33 -25.85 -29.75
N LYS A 140 37.86 -26.44 -28.65
CA LYS A 140 36.88 -27.52 -28.66
C LYS A 140 35.60 -27.12 -29.41
N LEU A 141 34.96 -26.02 -29.03
CA LEU A 141 33.68 -25.59 -29.60
C LEU A 141 33.79 -25.16 -31.06
N ILE A 142 34.90 -24.52 -31.46
CA ILE A 142 35.15 -24.15 -32.86
C ILE A 142 35.39 -25.43 -33.69
N THR A 143 36.28 -26.33 -33.26
CA THR A 143 36.56 -27.57 -34.00
C THR A 143 35.32 -28.48 -34.08
N GLU A 144 34.53 -28.58 -33.01
CA GLU A 144 33.26 -29.33 -33.00
C GLU A 144 32.20 -28.70 -33.91
N ALA A 145 32.16 -27.37 -34.03
CA ALA A 145 31.23 -26.68 -34.89
C ALA A 145 31.62 -26.76 -36.37
N ASP A 146 32.91 -26.79 -36.68
CA ASP A 146 33.44 -26.89 -38.04
C ASP A 146 33.41 -28.33 -38.60
N GLY A 147 33.43 -29.34 -37.72
CA GLY A 147 33.24 -30.74 -38.11
C GLY A 147 34.30 -31.23 -39.09
N TYR A 148 33.88 -31.91 -40.17
CA TYR A 148 34.78 -32.49 -41.18
C TYR A 148 35.13 -31.53 -42.34
N GLN A 149 34.54 -30.33 -42.38
CA GLN A 149 34.79 -29.34 -43.42
C GLN A 149 35.73 -28.24 -42.91
N PRO A 150 36.98 -28.17 -43.41
CA PRO A 150 37.79 -26.98 -43.22
C PRO A 150 37.21 -25.86 -44.10
N HIS A 151 36.38 -25.00 -43.50
CA HIS A 151 35.72 -23.92 -44.22
C HIS A 151 36.74 -22.88 -44.75
N LEU A 152 36.50 -22.38 -45.97
CA LEU A 152 37.20 -21.23 -46.56
C LEU A 152 36.72 -19.89 -45.95
N ILE A 153 35.76 -19.94 -45.02
CA ILE A 153 35.03 -18.81 -44.42
C ILE A 153 35.06 -18.98 -42.87
N ALA A 154 34.91 -17.88 -42.11
CA ALA A 154 34.94 -17.88 -40.65
C ALA A 154 33.92 -18.84 -40.00
N PRO A 155 34.24 -19.45 -38.83
CA PRO A 155 33.44 -20.50 -38.19
C PRO A 155 32.20 -19.95 -37.46
N GLU A 156 31.18 -19.53 -38.22
CA GLU A 156 29.97 -18.87 -37.72
C GLU A 156 29.25 -19.67 -36.62
N GLN A 157 29.11 -20.98 -36.81
CA GLN A 157 28.42 -21.84 -35.86
C GLN A 157 29.16 -21.96 -34.53
N GLY A 158 30.49 -21.90 -34.56
CA GLY A 158 31.33 -21.89 -33.38
C GLY A 158 31.18 -20.59 -32.58
N TYR A 159 31.15 -19.44 -33.28
CA TYR A 159 30.83 -18.14 -32.66
C TYR A 159 29.46 -18.14 -31.99
N ARG A 160 28.41 -18.65 -32.67
CA ARG A 160 27.07 -18.77 -32.09
C ARG A 160 27.07 -19.56 -30.78
N ARG A 161 27.65 -20.76 -30.77
CA ARG A 161 27.69 -21.62 -29.57
C ARG A 161 28.46 -20.99 -28.41
N LEU A 162 29.57 -20.31 -28.69
CA LEU A 162 30.35 -19.61 -27.67
C LEU A 162 29.55 -18.45 -27.05
N ILE A 163 28.89 -17.66 -27.89
CA ILE A 163 28.05 -16.54 -27.45
C ILE A 163 26.87 -17.06 -26.62
N GLU A 164 26.16 -18.07 -27.12
CA GLU A 164 25.03 -18.71 -26.43
C GLU A 164 25.45 -19.24 -25.06
N SER A 165 26.58 -19.95 -24.97
CA SER A 165 27.10 -20.47 -23.68
C SER A 165 27.35 -19.36 -22.66
N CYS A 166 27.76 -18.16 -23.10
CA CYS A 166 27.96 -17.02 -22.22
C CYS A 166 26.63 -16.37 -21.84
N LEU A 167 25.73 -16.13 -22.79
CA LEU A 167 24.47 -15.42 -22.56
C LEU A 167 23.49 -16.21 -21.70
N VAL A 168 23.44 -17.54 -21.82
CA VAL A 168 22.59 -18.39 -20.97
C VAL A 168 22.95 -18.25 -19.47
N SER A 169 24.21 -17.97 -19.15
CA SER A 169 24.64 -17.75 -17.75
C SER A 169 24.03 -16.49 -17.11
N ILE A 170 23.51 -15.55 -17.91
CA ILE A 170 22.85 -14.32 -17.45
C ILE A 170 21.44 -14.60 -16.89
N ARG A 171 20.83 -15.75 -17.25
CA ARG A 171 19.49 -16.14 -16.75
C ARG A 171 19.45 -16.17 -15.23
N GLY A 172 20.47 -16.74 -14.58
CA GLY A 172 20.55 -16.81 -13.11
C GLY A 172 20.49 -15.43 -12.43
N PRO A 173 21.40 -14.49 -12.75
CA PRO A 173 21.33 -13.11 -12.26
C PRO A 173 20.01 -12.39 -12.58
N ALA A 174 19.40 -12.65 -13.75
CA ALA A 174 18.15 -12.01 -14.14
C ALA A 174 16.96 -12.52 -13.31
N GLU A 175 16.87 -13.83 -13.06
CA GLU A 175 15.88 -14.43 -12.15
C GLU A 175 16.06 -13.93 -10.71
N ALA A 176 17.32 -13.84 -10.25
CA ALA A 176 17.61 -13.32 -8.91
C ALA A 176 17.16 -11.85 -8.75
N ALA A 177 17.26 -11.03 -9.80
CA ALA A 177 16.77 -9.65 -9.77
C ALA A 177 15.23 -9.59 -9.72
N VAL A 178 14.54 -10.46 -10.48
CA VAL A 178 13.08 -10.64 -10.43
C VAL A 178 12.64 -10.98 -9.00
N ASP A 179 13.30 -11.96 -8.38
CA ASP A 179 12.95 -12.44 -7.04
C ASP A 179 13.29 -11.42 -5.94
N ALA A 180 14.37 -10.66 -6.09
CA ALA A 180 14.73 -9.59 -5.15
C ALA A 180 13.68 -8.48 -5.14
N VAL A 181 13.20 -8.04 -6.31
CA VAL A 181 12.13 -7.03 -6.41
C VAL A 181 10.82 -7.55 -5.82
N HIS A 182 10.48 -8.80 -6.10
CA HIS A 182 9.30 -9.46 -5.52
C HIS A 182 9.33 -9.48 -3.98
N SER A 183 10.48 -9.85 -3.39
CA SER A 183 10.66 -9.83 -1.94
C SER A 183 10.47 -8.43 -1.36
N ILE A 184 10.99 -7.39 -2.03
CA ILE A 184 10.79 -5.99 -1.60
C ILE A 184 9.30 -5.62 -1.65
N LEU A 185 8.57 -5.99 -2.72
CA LEU A 185 7.15 -5.70 -2.84
C LEU A 185 6.32 -6.41 -1.75
N LYS A 186 6.65 -7.66 -1.40
CA LYS A 186 6.03 -8.37 -0.26
C LYS A 186 6.28 -7.67 1.07
N ASP A 187 7.52 -7.23 1.32
CA ASP A 187 7.85 -6.46 2.52
C ASP A 187 7.05 -5.15 2.59
N LEU A 188 6.84 -4.48 1.45
CA LEU A 188 6.03 -3.27 1.38
C LEU A 188 4.57 -3.54 1.72
N ILE A 189 3.96 -4.64 1.24
CA ILE A 189 2.61 -5.05 1.65
C ILE A 189 2.55 -5.16 3.17
N HIS A 190 3.46 -5.92 3.79
CA HIS A 190 3.43 -6.13 5.25
C HIS A 190 3.54 -4.81 6.04
N LYS A 191 4.37 -3.88 5.56
CA LYS A 191 4.49 -2.54 6.16
C LYS A 191 3.22 -1.73 5.99
N SER A 192 2.69 -1.64 4.78
CA SER A 192 1.45 -0.90 4.51
C SER A 192 0.27 -1.45 5.31
N MET A 193 0.16 -2.77 5.44
CA MET A 193 -0.85 -3.42 6.30
C MET A 193 -0.70 -3.07 7.79
N GLY A 194 0.52 -2.79 8.26
CA GLY A 194 0.79 -2.37 9.64
C GLY A 194 0.46 -0.90 9.91
N GLU A 195 0.44 -0.07 8.88
CA GLU A 195 0.21 1.38 8.98
C GLU A 195 -1.24 1.78 8.72
N THR A 196 -1.97 1.04 7.88
CA THR A 196 -3.41 1.25 7.69
C THR A 196 -4.17 0.93 8.98
N SER A 197 -4.70 1.97 9.63
CA SER A 197 -5.30 1.84 10.95
C SER A 197 -6.64 1.10 10.93
N GLU A 198 -7.39 1.26 9.86
CA GLU A 198 -8.69 0.66 9.59
C GLU A 198 -8.58 -0.87 9.47
N LEU A 199 -7.50 -1.38 8.89
CA LEU A 199 -7.26 -2.82 8.78
C LEU A 199 -6.91 -3.49 10.12
N LYS A 200 -6.48 -2.73 11.13
CA LYS A 200 -6.26 -3.27 12.48
C LYS A 200 -7.58 -3.63 13.18
N GLN A 201 -8.66 -2.95 12.80
CA GLN A 201 -9.98 -3.11 13.38
C GLN A 201 -10.71 -4.35 12.85
N TYR A 202 -10.37 -4.81 11.65
CA TYR A 202 -11.02 -5.94 10.97
C TYR A 202 -9.98 -7.03 10.63
N PRO A 203 -9.67 -7.94 11.58
CA PRO A 203 -8.63 -8.95 11.40
C PRO A 203 -8.89 -9.89 10.23
N THR A 204 -10.14 -10.29 9.99
CA THR A 204 -10.45 -11.20 8.87
C THR A 204 -10.26 -10.50 7.53
N LEU A 205 -10.74 -9.26 7.38
CA LEU A 205 -10.45 -8.46 6.19
C LEU A 205 -8.95 -8.27 5.97
N ARG A 206 -8.19 -8.02 7.05
CA ARG A 206 -6.73 -7.87 6.97
C ARG A 206 -6.05 -9.11 6.40
N VAL A 207 -6.43 -10.31 6.85
CA VAL A 207 -5.86 -11.57 6.33
C VAL A 207 -6.21 -11.75 4.86
N GLU A 208 -7.46 -11.54 4.49
CA GLU A 208 -7.95 -11.73 3.12
C GLU A 208 -7.31 -10.73 2.14
N VAL A 209 -7.21 -9.45 2.52
CA VAL A 209 -6.54 -8.42 1.70
C VAL A 209 -5.04 -8.71 1.58
N SER A 210 -4.40 -9.14 2.67
CA SER A 210 -2.97 -9.49 2.63
C SER A 210 -2.72 -10.69 1.72
N GLY A 211 -3.56 -11.73 1.81
CA GLY A 211 -3.48 -12.91 0.95
C GLY A 211 -3.67 -12.55 -0.51
N ALA A 212 -4.75 -11.83 -0.82
CA ALA A 212 -5.04 -11.43 -2.20
C ALA A 212 -3.95 -10.55 -2.82
N ALA A 213 -3.36 -9.63 -2.04
CA ALA A 213 -2.25 -8.80 -2.50
C ALA A 213 -0.99 -9.63 -2.77
N VAL A 214 -0.67 -10.60 -1.89
CA VAL A 214 0.47 -11.52 -2.06
C VAL A 214 0.28 -12.42 -3.29
N ASP A 215 -0.91 -12.99 -3.47
CA ASP A 215 -1.24 -13.84 -4.63
C ASP A 215 -1.18 -13.05 -5.95
N SER A 216 -1.56 -11.77 -5.91
CA SER A 216 -1.42 -10.85 -7.05
C SER A 216 0.06 -10.63 -7.41
N LEU A 217 0.91 -10.36 -6.41
CA LEU A 217 2.35 -10.22 -6.62
C LEU A 217 2.99 -11.51 -7.15
N ASP A 218 2.60 -12.68 -6.64
CA ASP A 218 3.17 -13.97 -7.08
C ASP A 218 2.91 -14.20 -8.58
N ARG A 219 1.70 -13.86 -9.07
CA ARG A 219 1.37 -13.90 -10.50
C ARG A 219 2.19 -12.90 -11.33
N MET A 220 2.31 -11.66 -10.85
CA MET A 220 3.12 -10.63 -11.51
C MET A 220 4.59 -11.02 -11.60
N ARG A 221 5.13 -11.66 -10.55
CA ARG A 221 6.50 -12.18 -10.50
C ARG A 221 6.73 -13.29 -11.53
N ASP A 222 5.78 -14.20 -11.71
CA ASP A 222 5.92 -15.27 -12.70
C ASP A 222 5.83 -14.75 -14.14
N GLU A 223 4.96 -13.78 -14.42
CA GLU A 223 4.93 -13.11 -15.73
C GLU A 223 6.22 -12.31 -15.99
N SER A 224 6.72 -11.61 -14.97
CA SER A 224 8.00 -10.89 -15.05
C SER A 224 9.19 -11.81 -15.27
N ARG A 225 9.20 -12.99 -14.62
CA ARG A 225 10.20 -14.04 -14.85
C ARG A 225 10.22 -14.46 -16.32
N LYS A 226 9.05 -14.81 -16.88
CA LYS A 226 8.92 -15.22 -18.28
C LYS A 226 9.41 -14.12 -19.23
N ALA A 227 8.94 -12.89 -19.04
CA ALA A 227 9.32 -11.75 -19.89
C ALA A 227 10.82 -11.43 -19.82
N THR A 228 11.40 -11.47 -18.61
CA THR A 228 12.82 -11.20 -18.39
C THR A 228 13.72 -12.27 -19.03
N LEU A 229 13.36 -13.54 -18.88
CA LEU A 229 14.09 -14.64 -19.50
C LEU A 229 13.98 -14.61 -21.02
N LEU A 230 12.81 -14.25 -21.55
CA LEU A 230 12.61 -14.09 -22.99
C LEU A 230 13.54 -13.04 -23.58
N LEU A 231 13.82 -11.93 -22.87
CA LEU A 231 14.80 -10.93 -23.32
C LEU A 231 16.20 -11.54 -23.49
N VAL A 232 16.63 -12.40 -22.56
CA VAL A 232 17.93 -13.09 -22.65
C VAL A 232 17.93 -14.07 -23.82
N ASP A 233 16.82 -14.78 -24.03
CA ASP A 233 16.67 -15.75 -25.12
C ASP A 233 16.65 -15.07 -26.49
N MET A 234 16.05 -13.89 -26.60
CA MET A 234 16.07 -13.08 -27.82
C MET A 234 17.50 -12.66 -28.20
N GLU A 235 18.30 -12.21 -27.24
CA GLU A 235 19.70 -11.84 -27.47
C GLU A 235 20.59 -13.05 -27.81
N SER A 236 20.19 -14.24 -27.36
CA SER A 236 20.88 -15.50 -27.67
C SER A 236 20.48 -16.07 -29.03
N GLY A 237 19.25 -15.84 -29.48
CA GLY A 237 18.70 -16.37 -30.72
C GLY A 237 19.13 -15.61 -31.99
N TYR A 238 19.41 -14.31 -31.89
CA TYR A 238 19.84 -13.50 -33.04
C TYR A 238 21.10 -12.68 -32.76
N LEU A 239 22.13 -12.87 -33.60
CA LEU A 239 23.39 -12.16 -33.49
C LEU A 239 23.34 -10.79 -34.19
N THR A 240 23.78 -9.74 -33.49
CA THR A 240 23.91 -8.41 -34.10
C THR A 240 25.10 -8.38 -35.07
N VAL A 241 24.83 -8.62 -36.35
CA VAL A 241 25.86 -8.72 -37.41
C VAL A 241 26.68 -7.43 -37.56
N ASP A 242 26.08 -6.27 -37.32
CA ASP A 242 26.77 -4.97 -37.43
C ASP A 242 27.93 -4.82 -36.44
N PHE A 243 27.88 -5.51 -35.30
CA PHE A 243 29.01 -5.56 -34.38
C PHE A 243 30.23 -6.21 -35.06
N PHE A 244 30.02 -7.37 -35.68
CA PHE A 244 31.10 -8.14 -36.32
C PHE A 244 31.64 -7.45 -37.57
N ARG A 245 30.82 -6.66 -38.29
CA ARG A 245 31.26 -5.84 -39.43
C ARG A 245 32.25 -4.73 -39.03
N LYS A 246 32.18 -4.24 -37.79
CA LYS A 246 33.02 -3.16 -37.26
C LYS A 246 34.29 -3.66 -36.58
N LEU A 247 34.44 -4.97 -36.41
CA LEU A 247 35.69 -5.53 -35.89
C LEU A 247 36.82 -5.18 -36.86
N PRO A 248 38.03 -4.84 -36.35
CA PRO A 248 39.18 -4.57 -37.21
C PRO A 248 39.37 -5.74 -38.18
N GLN A 249 39.22 -5.48 -39.47
CA GLN A 249 39.66 -6.40 -40.51
C GLN A 249 41.16 -6.17 -40.67
N ASP A 250 41.96 -7.00 -40.03
CA ASP A 250 43.36 -7.04 -40.44
C ASP A 250 43.38 -7.64 -41.84
N SER A 251 43.90 -6.86 -42.76
CA SER A 251 44.40 -7.35 -44.03
C SER A 251 45.59 -8.26 -43.72
N GLU A 252 45.32 -9.52 -43.32
CA GLU A 252 46.27 -10.57 -43.59
C GLU A 252 46.38 -10.66 -45.11
N LYS A 253 47.38 -9.96 -45.64
CA LYS A 253 48.02 -10.32 -46.90
C LYS A 253 48.15 -11.84 -46.87
N GLY A 254 47.48 -12.48 -47.83
CA GLY A 254 47.23 -13.92 -47.86
C GLY A 254 48.36 -14.73 -47.24
N GLY A 255 48.00 -15.55 -46.26
CA GLY A 255 48.94 -16.47 -45.63
C GLY A 255 49.70 -17.27 -46.69
N ASN A 256 50.99 -17.48 -46.42
CA ASN A 256 51.87 -18.27 -47.27
C ASN A 256 51.19 -19.62 -47.55
N PRO A 257 51.02 -20.03 -48.82
CA PRO A 257 50.29 -21.26 -49.20
C PRO A 257 50.99 -22.56 -48.74
N THR A 258 52.09 -22.45 -48.01
CA THR A 258 52.87 -23.54 -47.42
C THR A 258 52.49 -23.90 -45.98
N HIS A 259 51.68 -23.10 -45.28
CA HIS A 259 51.18 -23.49 -43.97
C HIS A 259 50.01 -24.49 -44.11
N SER A 260 50.12 -25.61 -43.39
CA SER A 260 49.08 -26.64 -43.32
C SER A 260 47.73 -26.03 -42.96
N ILE A 261 46.64 -26.56 -43.50
CA ILE A 261 45.27 -26.18 -43.10
C ILE A 261 45.09 -26.29 -41.57
N PHE A 262 45.86 -27.17 -40.91
CA PHE A 262 45.91 -27.30 -39.44
C PHE A 262 46.60 -26.13 -38.71
N ASP A 263 47.53 -25.41 -39.35
CA ASP A 263 48.17 -24.20 -38.78
C ASP A 263 47.24 -22.97 -38.80
N ARG A 264 46.06 -23.08 -39.43
CA ARG A 264 45.09 -21.99 -39.54
C ARG A 264 44.34 -21.72 -38.22
N TYR A 265 44.25 -22.71 -37.32
CA TYR A 265 43.82 -22.52 -35.92
C TYR A 265 45.00 -22.28 -34.99
N ASN A 266 45.95 -21.46 -35.43
CA ASN A 266 47.01 -20.99 -34.55
C ASN A 266 46.40 -20.38 -33.28
N ASP A 267 47.05 -20.55 -32.14
CA ASP A 267 46.59 -20.06 -30.85
C ASP A 267 46.25 -18.56 -30.88
N ALA A 268 46.94 -17.80 -31.72
CA ALA A 268 46.65 -16.38 -31.98
C ALA A 268 45.24 -16.16 -32.56
N TYR A 269 44.80 -16.99 -33.51
CA TYR A 269 43.47 -16.91 -34.13
C TYR A 269 42.37 -17.27 -33.13
N LEU A 270 42.54 -18.36 -32.38
CA LEU A 270 41.57 -18.79 -31.35
C LEU A 270 41.46 -17.76 -30.21
N ARG A 271 42.58 -17.14 -29.78
CA ARG A 271 42.56 -16.03 -28.83
C ARG A 271 41.76 -14.84 -29.35
N ARG A 272 41.89 -14.50 -30.64
CA ARG A 272 41.12 -13.42 -31.27
C ARG A 272 39.62 -13.72 -31.28
N ILE A 273 39.23 -14.96 -31.59
CA ILE A 273 37.82 -15.39 -31.48
C ILE A 273 37.30 -15.16 -30.06
N GLY A 274 38.02 -15.63 -29.04
CA GLY A 274 37.63 -15.43 -27.64
C GLY A 274 37.46 -13.96 -27.27
N SER A 275 38.40 -13.10 -27.68
CA SER A 275 38.33 -11.65 -27.43
C SER A 275 37.15 -10.97 -28.13
N ASN A 276 36.87 -11.36 -29.38
CA ASN A 276 35.73 -10.84 -30.15
C ASN A 276 34.41 -11.26 -29.52
N VAL A 277 34.28 -12.53 -29.11
CA VAL A 277 33.09 -13.05 -28.42
C VAL A 277 32.90 -12.34 -27.09
N LEU A 278 33.96 -12.16 -26.29
CA LEU A 278 33.90 -11.44 -25.02
C LEU A 278 33.41 -10.00 -25.22
N SER A 279 33.92 -9.32 -26.25
CA SER A 279 33.51 -7.95 -26.59
C SER A 279 32.04 -7.89 -27.00
N TYR A 280 31.55 -8.87 -27.77
CA TYR A 280 30.13 -8.99 -28.12
C TYR A 280 29.25 -9.23 -26.89
N VAL A 281 29.63 -10.20 -26.05
CA VAL A 281 28.90 -10.53 -24.81
C VAL A 281 28.83 -9.33 -23.88
N ASN A 282 29.91 -8.56 -23.75
CA ASN A 282 29.92 -7.34 -22.95
C ASN A 282 28.99 -6.26 -23.50
N MET A 283 28.91 -6.10 -24.83
CA MET A 283 27.94 -5.20 -25.47
C MET A 283 26.50 -5.64 -25.16
N VAL A 284 26.18 -6.92 -25.33
CA VAL A 284 24.84 -7.47 -25.03
C VAL A 284 24.52 -7.31 -23.55
N CYS A 285 25.48 -7.59 -22.65
CA CYS A 285 25.31 -7.36 -21.21
C CYS A 285 24.99 -5.90 -20.89
N ALA A 286 25.60 -4.93 -21.59
CA ALA A 286 25.28 -3.51 -21.41
C ALA A 286 23.85 -3.19 -21.87
N GLY A 287 23.36 -3.82 -22.95
CA GLY A 287 21.95 -3.74 -23.37
C GLY A 287 21.00 -4.34 -22.34
N LEU A 288 21.27 -5.58 -21.91
CA LEU A 288 20.47 -6.32 -20.92
C LEU A 288 20.41 -5.62 -19.56
N ARG A 289 21.49 -4.95 -19.14
CA ARG A 289 21.50 -4.09 -17.94
C ARG A 289 20.46 -2.97 -17.99
N ASN A 290 20.04 -2.55 -19.17
CA ASN A 290 19.01 -1.53 -19.33
C ASN A 290 17.62 -2.11 -19.60
N SER A 291 17.50 -3.23 -20.32
CA SER A 291 16.20 -3.81 -20.70
C SER A 291 15.58 -4.65 -19.59
N ILE A 292 16.38 -5.43 -18.84
CA ILE A 292 15.90 -6.30 -17.76
C ILE A 292 15.22 -5.50 -16.65
N PRO A 293 15.83 -4.44 -16.07
CA PRO A 293 15.15 -3.60 -15.08
C PRO A 293 13.82 -3.03 -15.58
N LYS A 294 13.75 -2.60 -16.86
CA LYS A 294 12.52 -2.07 -17.47
C LYS A 294 11.43 -3.14 -17.55
N SER A 295 11.79 -4.37 -17.92
CA SER A 295 10.84 -5.50 -17.93
C SER A 295 10.31 -5.81 -16.53
N ILE A 296 11.21 -5.88 -15.53
CA ILE A 296 10.82 -6.12 -14.14
C ILE A 296 9.91 -5.00 -13.62
N VAL A 297 10.26 -3.74 -13.87
CA VAL A 297 9.44 -2.59 -13.47
C VAL A 297 8.08 -2.62 -14.17
N TYR A 298 8.05 -2.95 -15.47
CA TYR A 298 6.80 -2.99 -16.23
C TYR A 298 5.88 -4.10 -15.73
N CYS A 299 6.37 -5.32 -15.57
CA CYS A 299 5.56 -6.49 -15.24
C CYS A 299 5.25 -6.63 -13.74
N GLN A 300 6.11 -6.14 -12.85
CA GLN A 300 5.90 -6.23 -11.40
C GLN A 300 5.55 -4.89 -10.78
N VAL A 301 6.46 -3.92 -10.82
CA VAL A 301 6.33 -2.70 -10.00
C VAL A 301 5.14 -1.85 -10.45
N ARG A 302 5.01 -1.64 -11.76
CA ARG A 302 3.94 -0.84 -12.36
C ARG A 302 2.59 -1.55 -12.29
N GLU A 303 2.55 -2.86 -12.50
CA GLU A 303 1.33 -3.65 -12.35
C GLU A 303 0.90 -3.72 -10.87
N ALA A 304 1.81 -3.98 -9.94
CA ALA A 304 1.54 -3.91 -8.51
C ALA A 304 0.99 -2.55 -8.09
N LYS A 305 1.47 -1.45 -8.68
CA LYS A 305 0.91 -0.12 -8.42
C LYS A 305 -0.51 0.06 -8.97
N ARG A 306 -0.88 -0.63 -10.04
CA ARG A 306 -2.12 -0.39 -10.79
C ARG A 306 -3.26 -1.31 -10.37
N SER A 307 -2.96 -2.59 -10.18
CA SER A 307 -3.95 -3.66 -10.18
C SER A 307 -3.78 -4.64 -9.01
N LEU A 308 -3.09 -4.22 -7.92
CA LEU A 308 -2.80 -5.08 -6.76
C LEU A 308 -4.03 -5.83 -6.24
N LEU A 309 -5.16 -5.12 -6.13
CA LEU A 309 -6.41 -5.62 -5.55
C LEU A 309 -7.55 -5.79 -6.57
N ASP A 310 -7.30 -5.66 -7.88
CA ASP A 310 -8.38 -5.72 -8.89
C ASP A 310 -9.13 -7.05 -8.86
N ILE A 311 -8.40 -8.14 -8.65
CA ILE A 311 -8.95 -9.49 -8.59
C ILE A 311 -9.74 -9.68 -7.30
N PHE A 312 -9.22 -9.15 -6.18
CA PHE A 312 -9.96 -9.11 -4.92
C PHE A 312 -11.25 -8.33 -5.04
N PHE A 313 -11.26 -7.17 -5.70
CA PHE A 313 -12.47 -6.38 -5.93
C PHE A 313 -13.49 -7.11 -6.80
N THR A 314 -13.02 -7.84 -7.82
CA THR A 314 -13.88 -8.67 -8.67
C THR A 314 -14.56 -9.78 -7.86
N GLU A 315 -13.81 -10.47 -7.00
CA GLU A 315 -14.34 -11.51 -6.12
C GLU A 315 -15.28 -10.94 -5.05
N LEU A 316 -14.94 -9.77 -4.50
CA LEU A 316 -15.71 -9.08 -3.47
C LEU A 316 -17.12 -8.72 -3.98
N GLY A 317 -17.24 -8.28 -5.24
CA GLY A 317 -18.52 -7.97 -5.88
C GLY A 317 -19.46 -9.18 -6.01
N GLN A 318 -18.93 -10.40 -5.94
CA GLN A 318 -19.71 -11.65 -6.00
C GLN A 318 -20.06 -12.21 -4.60
N LYS A 319 -19.54 -11.62 -3.52
CA LYS A 319 -19.76 -12.12 -2.16
C LYS A 319 -21.13 -11.73 -1.64
N GLU A 320 -21.85 -12.72 -1.10
CA GLU A 320 -23.11 -12.49 -0.38
C GLU A 320 -22.90 -11.71 0.93
N MET A 321 -23.98 -11.08 1.40
CA MET A 321 -24.01 -10.27 2.62
C MET A 321 -23.44 -10.99 3.85
N GLY A 322 -23.68 -12.29 4.00
CA GLY A 322 -23.15 -13.09 5.10
C GLY A 322 -21.62 -13.15 5.10
N LYS A 323 -21.00 -13.26 3.91
CA LYS A 323 -19.54 -13.25 3.76
C LYS A 323 -18.95 -11.85 3.96
N LEU A 324 -19.61 -10.81 3.44
CA LEU A 324 -19.20 -9.42 3.66
C LEU A 324 -19.22 -9.05 5.16
N SER A 325 -20.20 -9.57 5.90
CA SER A 325 -20.29 -9.36 7.35
C SER A 325 -19.16 -10.05 8.11
N LYS A 326 -18.69 -11.21 7.64
CA LYS A 326 -17.54 -11.91 8.23
C LYS A 326 -16.22 -11.17 7.98
N LEU A 327 -16.10 -10.45 6.86
CA LEU A 327 -14.91 -9.62 6.59
C LEU A 327 -14.85 -8.41 7.52
N LEU A 328 -16.01 -7.83 7.85
CA LEU A 328 -16.14 -6.71 8.79
C LEU A 328 -16.38 -7.21 10.23
N ASP A 329 -15.77 -8.33 10.60
CA ASP A 329 -15.85 -8.85 11.95
C ASP A 329 -15.06 -7.96 12.91
N GLU A 330 -15.79 -7.25 13.74
CA GLU A 330 -15.23 -6.39 14.77
C GLU A 330 -15.32 -7.07 16.13
N ASP A 331 -14.38 -6.75 17.03
CA ASP A 331 -14.48 -7.11 18.44
C ASP A 331 -15.84 -6.63 19.01
N PRO A 332 -16.69 -7.55 19.52
CA PRO A 332 -17.99 -7.20 20.09
C PRO A 332 -17.91 -6.12 21.17
N ALA A 333 -16.81 -6.06 21.93
CA ALA A 333 -16.59 -5.02 22.94
C ALA A 333 -16.44 -3.64 22.30
N VAL A 334 -15.75 -3.53 21.16
CA VAL A 334 -15.56 -2.29 20.42
C VAL A 334 -16.87 -1.85 19.77
N GLN A 335 -17.62 -2.79 19.19
CA GLN A 335 -18.94 -2.52 18.62
C GLN A 335 -19.91 -2.01 19.70
N GLN A 336 -20.00 -2.69 20.85
CA GLN A 336 -20.86 -2.27 21.95
C GLN A 336 -20.45 -0.91 22.52
N ARG A 337 -19.14 -0.67 22.66
CA ARG A 337 -18.61 0.63 23.10
C ARG A 337 -18.97 1.75 22.11
N ARG A 338 -18.83 1.52 20.81
CA ARG A 338 -19.26 2.47 19.76
C ARG A 338 -20.74 2.80 19.88
N THR A 339 -21.60 1.80 20.02
CA THR A 339 -23.05 2.00 20.19
C THR A 339 -23.37 2.78 21.47
N SER A 340 -22.70 2.48 22.58
CA SER A 340 -22.90 3.19 23.84
C SER A 340 -22.48 4.66 23.76
N ILE A 341 -21.36 4.96 23.10
CA ILE A 341 -20.86 6.33 22.92
C ILE A 341 -21.79 7.10 21.99
N ALA A 342 -22.20 6.51 20.87
CA ALA A 342 -23.13 7.12 19.93
C ALA A 342 -24.46 7.51 20.62
N LYS A 343 -25.02 6.62 21.44
CA LYS A 343 -26.23 6.91 22.22
C LYS A 343 -26.02 8.03 23.24
N ARG A 344 -24.87 8.07 23.92
CA ARG A 344 -24.54 9.17 24.85
C ARG A 344 -24.40 10.49 24.10
N LEU A 345 -23.74 10.48 22.94
CA LEU A 345 -23.54 11.66 22.11
C LEU A 345 -24.88 12.25 21.64
N GLU A 346 -25.81 11.40 21.22
CA GLU A 346 -27.17 11.81 20.86
C GLU A 346 -27.90 12.51 22.02
N LEU A 347 -27.81 11.94 23.23
CA LEU A 347 -28.40 12.56 24.43
C LEU A 347 -27.76 13.92 24.76
N TYR A 348 -26.44 14.05 24.65
CA TYR A 348 -25.77 15.33 24.89
C TYR A 348 -26.08 16.37 23.81
N ARG A 349 -26.23 15.94 22.54
CA ARG A 349 -26.68 16.82 21.44
C ARG A 349 -28.11 17.32 21.68
N SER A 350 -29.02 16.44 22.11
CA SER A 350 -30.38 16.85 22.52
C SER A 350 -30.33 17.86 23.67
N ALA A 351 -29.55 17.57 24.71
CA ALA A 351 -29.40 18.47 25.86
C ALA A 351 -28.77 19.82 25.48
N GLN A 352 -27.85 19.85 24.51
CA GLN A 352 -27.29 21.07 23.96
C GLN A 352 -28.40 21.92 23.31
N THR A 353 -29.23 21.31 22.46
CA THR A 353 -30.36 22.00 21.81
C THR A 353 -31.36 22.55 22.83
N ASP A 354 -31.67 21.79 23.88
CA ASP A 354 -32.57 22.22 24.95
C ASP A 354 -32.01 23.42 25.74
N ILE A 355 -30.71 23.39 26.07
CA ILE A 355 -30.05 24.51 26.76
C ILE A 355 -29.97 25.75 25.88
N GLU A 356 -29.68 25.59 24.59
CA GLU A 356 -29.67 26.70 23.63
C GLU A 356 -31.06 27.33 23.54
N ALA A 357 -32.14 26.55 23.47
CA ALA A 357 -33.50 27.07 23.44
C ALA A 357 -33.83 27.95 24.66
N VAL A 358 -33.38 27.56 25.86
CA VAL A 358 -33.58 28.32 27.11
C VAL A 358 -32.67 29.55 27.19
N ALA A 359 -31.44 29.47 26.65
CA ALA A 359 -30.52 30.60 26.64
C ALA A 359 -30.99 31.75 25.72
N TRP A 360 -31.74 31.44 24.67
CA TRP A 360 -32.26 32.42 23.69
C TRP A 360 -33.70 32.87 23.95
N SER A 361 -34.44 32.23 24.87
CA SER A 361 -35.72 32.76 25.35
C SER A 361 -35.47 33.96 26.29
N LYS A 362 -35.42 35.16 25.70
CA LYS A 362 -35.33 36.43 26.44
C LYS A 362 -36.57 36.70 27.29
#